data_AF-A0A7J2HL15-F1
#
_entry.id   AF-A0A7J2HL15-F1
#
_cell.length_a   1.000
_cell.length_b   1.000
_cell.length_c   1.000
_cell.angle_alpha   90.00
_cell.angle_beta   90.00
_cell.angle_gamma   90.00
#
_symmetry.space_group_name_H-M   'P 1'
#
loop_
_entity.id
_entity.type
_entity.pdbx_description
1 polymer ?
#
loop_
_entity_poly.entity_id
_entity_poly.type
_entity_poly.pdbx_seq_one_letter_code
_entity_poly.pdbx_strand_id
1 'polypeptide(L)' 'MVKEVRELREKDTKELIEELDRLRAELILTRSKTVAGGGLEKTALVRNMRRRIARILTILRERGVKL' A
#
# COMPACT_ATOMS: atom_id res chain seq x y z
N MET A 1 0.31 -4.62 -13.40
CA MET A 1 -0.81 -4.19 -12.53
C MET A 1 -1.82 -5.30 -12.27
N VAL A 2 -2.24 -6.07 -13.28
CA VAL A 2 -3.19 -7.20 -13.10
C VAL A 2 -2.64 -8.30 -12.19
N LYS A 3 -1.34 -8.63 -12.30
CA LYS A 3 -0.68 -9.65 -11.47
C LYS A 3 -0.71 -9.32 -9.97
N GLU A 4 -0.32 -8.09 -9.60
CA GLU A 4 -0.30 -7.62 -8.21
C GLU A 4 -1.68 -7.70 -7.55
N VAL A 5 -2.76 -7.37 -8.27
CA VAL A 5 -4.12 -7.45 -7.71
C VAL A 5 -4.55 -8.89 -7.47
N ARG A 6 -4.17 -9.83 -8.36
CA ARG A 6 -4.46 -11.26 -8.17
C ARG A 6 -3.75 -11.79 -6.93
N GLU A 7 -2.46 -11.50 -6.79
CA GLU A 7 -1.66 -11.87 -5.62
C GLU A 7 -2.27 -11.33 -4.31
N LEU A 8 -2.74 -10.07 -4.30
CA LEU A 8 -3.41 -9.50 -3.12
C LEU A 8 -4.75 -10.19 -2.81
N ARG A 9 -5.47 -10.70 -3.81
CA ARG A 9 -6.74 -11.42 -3.60
C ARG A 9 -6.53 -12.84 -3.07
N GLU A 10 -5.36 -13.44 -3.31
CA GLU A 10 -4.97 -14.76 -2.81
C GLU A 10 -4.58 -14.73 -1.32
N LYS A 11 -4.19 -13.56 -0.79
CA LYS A 11 -3.86 -13.38 0.63
C LYS A 11 -5.07 -13.43 1.54
N ASP A 12 -4.86 -13.88 2.78
CA ASP A 12 -5.89 -13.84 3.81
C ASP A 12 -6.14 -12.42 4.32
N THR A 13 -7.33 -12.20 4.88
CA THR A 13 -7.75 -10.87 5.37
C THR A 13 -6.79 -10.33 6.42
N LYS A 14 -6.30 -11.18 7.33
CA LYS A 14 -5.34 -10.78 8.36
C LYS A 14 -4.01 -10.31 7.74
N GLU A 15 -3.51 -11.05 6.75
CA GLU A 15 -2.27 -10.69 6.05
C GLU A 15 -2.39 -9.37 5.31
N LEU A 16 -3.56 -9.10 4.71
CA LEU A 16 -3.85 -7.84 4.05
C LEU A 16 -3.89 -6.66 5.02
N ILE A 17 -4.43 -6.86 6.23
CA ILE A 17 -4.44 -5.82 7.28
C ILE A 17 -3.01 -5.56 7.77
N GLU A 18 -2.23 -6.61 8.07
CA GLU A 18 -0.84 -6.45 8.47
C GLU A 18 0.00 -5.76 7.39
N GLU A 19 -0.23 -6.09 6.12
CA GLU A 19 0.44 -5.43 5.01
C GLU A 19 0.01 -3.97 4.83
N LEU A 20 -1.26 -3.66 5.03
CA LEU A 20 -1.77 -2.30 5.02
C LEU A 20 -1.07 -1.44 6.07
N ASP A 21 -0.92 -1.94 7.29
CA ASP A 21 -0.26 -1.20 8.39
C ASP A 21 1.22 -1.00 8.11
N ARG A 22 1.92 -2.04 7.63
CA ARG A 22 3.31 -1.93 7.19
C ARG A 22 3.49 -0.87 6.11
N LEU A 23 2.66 -0.88 5.07
CA LEU A 23 2.73 0.08 3.97
C LEU A 23 2.42 1.51 4.42
N ARG A 24 1.50 1.69 5.37
CA ARG A 24 1.20 3.01 5.95
C ARG A 24 2.40 3.56 6.72
N ALA A 25 3.04 2.75 7.56
CA ALA A 25 4.24 3.14 8.30
C ALA A 25 5.39 3.50 7.34
N GLU A 26 5.65 2.65 6.36
CA GLU A 26 6.70 2.88 5.36
C GLU A 26 6.43 4.13 4.52
N LEU A 27 5.15 4.42 4.20
CA LEU A 27 4.77 5.60 3.44
C LEU A 27 5.11 6.89 4.20
N ILE A 28 4.89 6.93 5.52
CA ILE A 28 5.23 8.08 6.37
C ILE A 28 6.74 8.33 6.32
N LEU A 29 7.54 7.28 6.57
CA LEU A 29 9.00 7.37 6.54
C LEU A 29 9.51 7.82 5.17
N THR A 30 8.96 7.26 4.10
CA THR A 30 9.36 7.59 2.73
C THR A 30 8.99 9.01 2.37
N ARG A 31 7.80 9.49 2.74
CA ARG A 31 7.40 10.90 2.52
C ARG A 31 8.33 11.87 3.24
N SER A 32 8.69 11.62 4.50
CA SER A 32 9.64 12.46 5.24
C SER A 32 10.99 12.54 4.52
N LYS A 33 11.49 11.41 3.99
CA LYS A 33 12.73 11.35 3.21
C LYS A 33 12.61 12.05 1.84
N THR A 34 11.43 12.07 1.22
CA THR A 34 11.20 12.78 -0.04
C THR A 34 11.20 14.29 0.17
N VAL A 35 10.57 14.77 1.25
CA VAL A 35 10.52 16.21 1.59
C VAL A 35 11.92 16.78 1.88
N ALA A 36 12.81 16.00 2.49
CA ALA A 36 14.19 16.40 2.78
C ALA A 36 15.14 16.45 1.56
N GLY A 37 14.61 16.54 0.32
CA GLY A 37 15.40 16.61 -0.92
C GLY A 37 15.49 15.27 -1.69
N GLY A 38 14.47 14.43 -1.61
CA GLY A 38 14.45 13.15 -2.32
C GLY A 38 14.18 13.28 -3.83
N GLY A 39 15.04 12.66 -4.65
CA GLY A 39 14.89 12.64 -6.11
C GLY A 39 13.64 11.90 -6.63
N LEU A 40 13.43 11.95 -7.96
CA LEU A 40 12.25 11.45 -8.68
C LEU A 40 11.88 9.99 -8.35
N GLU A 41 12.86 9.12 -8.09
CA GLU A 41 12.63 7.72 -7.72
C GLU A 41 11.81 7.58 -6.44
N LYS A 42 12.07 8.42 -5.42
CA LYS A 42 11.33 8.39 -4.16
C LYS A 42 9.88 8.86 -4.35
N THR A 43 9.64 9.78 -5.28
CA THR A 43 8.28 10.21 -5.65
C THR A 43 7.50 9.09 -6.36
N ALA A 44 8.15 8.35 -7.24
CA ALA A 44 7.54 7.19 -7.89
C ALA A 44 7.19 6.10 -6.88
N LEU A 45 8.07 5.84 -5.91
CA LEU A 45 7.84 4.90 -4.82
C LEU A 45 6.62 5.29 -3.97
N VAL A 46 6.55 6.55 -3.50
CA VAL A 46 5.39 7.08 -2.77
C VAL A 46 4.09 6.87 -3.53
N ARG A 47 4.08 7.17 -4.85
CA ARG A 47 2.90 6.97 -5.70
C ARG A 47 2.49 5.50 -5.79
N ASN A 48 3.45 4.60 -5.95
CA ASN A 48 3.19 3.16 -6.05
C ASN A 48 2.66 2.59 -4.73
N MET A 49 3.22 2.99 -3.60
CA MET A 49 2.75 2.60 -2.27
C MET A 49 1.31 3.06 -2.03
N ARG A 50 0.97 4.32 -2.36
CA ARG A 50 -0.41 4.82 -2.27
C ARG A 50 -1.39 3.99 -3.08
N ARG A 51 -1.00 3.57 -4.28
CA ARG A 51 -1.84 2.71 -5.14
C ARG A 51 -2.02 1.31 -4.56
N ARG A 52 -0.95 0.71 -4.00
CA ARG A 52 -1.04 -0.59 -3.34
C ARG A 52 -1.95 -0.54 -2.11
N ILE A 53 -1.80 0.49 -1.27
CA ILE A 53 -2.70 0.76 -0.13
C ILE A 53 -4.16 0.85 -0.59
N ALA A 54 -4.44 1.63 -1.64
CA ALA A 54 -5.80 1.78 -2.15
C ALA A 54 -6.40 0.44 -2.61
N ARG A 55 -5.62 -0.41 -3.29
CA ARG A 55 -6.08 -1.74 -3.73
C ARG A 55 -6.40 -2.66 -2.56
N ILE A 56 -5.53 -2.69 -1.55
CA ILE A 56 -5.76 -3.49 -0.33
C ILE A 56 -7.06 -3.04 0.34
N LEU A 57 -7.27 -1.72 0.51
CA LEU A 57 -8.50 -1.17 1.08
C LEU A 57 -9.74 -1.55 0.26
N THR A 58 -9.66 -1.53 -1.07
CA THR A 58 -10.75 -1.98 -1.94
C THR A 58 -11.07 -3.45 -1.70
N ILE A 59 -10.07 -4.34 -1.68
CA ILE A 59 -10.28 -5.78 -1.46
C ILE A 59 -10.86 -6.03 -0.07
N LEU A 60 -10.35 -5.37 0.96
CA LEU A 60 -10.87 -5.50 2.33
C LEU A 60 -12.34 -5.04 2.42
N ARG A 61 -12.69 -3.94 1.74
CA ARG A 61 -14.08 -3.48 1.63
C ARG A 61 -14.97 -4.48 0.88
N GLU A 62 -14.51 -5.03 -0.23
CA GLU A 62 -15.22 -6.08 -0.97
C GLU A 62 -15.45 -7.34 -0.12
N ARG A 63 -14.52 -7.66 0.79
CA ARG A 63 -14.65 -8.74 1.77
C ARG A 63 -15.53 -8.41 2.98
N GLY A 64 -16.09 -7.19 3.05
CA GLY A 64 -16.96 -6.76 4.17
C GLY A 64 -16.20 -6.37 5.44
N VAL A 65 -14.88 -6.21 5.38
CA VAL A 65 -14.05 -5.80 6.51
C VAL A 65 -14.27 -4.31 6.78
N LYS A 66 -14.61 -3.96 8.03
CA LYS A 66 -14.62 -2.58 8.52
C LYS A 66 -13.31 -2.31 9.24
N LEU A 67 -12.57 -1.31 8.76
CA LEU A 67 -11.28 -0.85 9.29
C LEU A 67 -11.45 0.46 10.05
#